data_AF-A0A2A7RIR7-F1
#
_entry.id   AF-A0A2A7RIR7-F1
#
_cell.length_a   1.000
_cell.length_b   1.000
_cell.length_c   1.000
_cell.angle_alpha   90.00
_cell.angle_beta   90.00
_cell.angle_gamma   90.00
#
_symmetry.space_group_name_H-M   'P 1'
#
loop_
_entity.id
_entity.type
_entity.pdbx_description
1 polymer ?
#
loop_
_entity_poly.entity_id
_entity_poly.type
_entity_poly.pdbx_seq_one_letter_code
_entity_poly.pdbx_strand_id
1 'polypeptide(L)'
;MKPIDQLKSVLAESGYDVINEDGYKMLENAKAITTVEQAKVIAQLVKDIAEANYNAGYYKGGTDQAFEDGKKLGGILNKQNK
;
A
#
# COMPACT_ATOMS: atom_id res chain seq x y z
N MET A 1 -20.05 11.71 15.65
CA MET A 1 -19.38 10.47 15.19
C MET A 1 -18.16 10.25 16.07
N LYS A 2 -17.86 9.02 16.52
CA LYS A 2 -16.61 8.79 17.27
C LYS A 2 -15.42 8.98 16.33
N PRO A 3 -14.25 9.44 16.81
CA PRO A 3 -13.06 9.58 15.98
C PRO A 3 -12.64 8.30 15.24
N ILE A 4 -12.78 7.14 15.89
CA ILE A 4 -12.47 5.84 15.28
C ILE A 4 -13.43 5.49 14.13
N ASP A 5 -14.72 5.84 14.27
CA ASP A 5 -15.72 5.61 13.22
C ASP A 5 -15.46 6.53 12.03
N GLN A 6 -14.99 7.76 12.28
CA GLN A 6 -14.57 8.68 11.22
C GLN A 6 -13.36 8.14 10.45
N LEU A 7 -12.36 7.58 11.15
CA LEU A 7 -11.21 6.96 10.49
C LEU A 7 -11.66 5.82 9.57
N LYS A 8 -12.51 4.92 10.06
CA LYS A 8 -13.09 3.81 9.28
C LYS A 8 -13.82 4.32 8.03
N SER A 9 -14.69 5.33 8.19
CA SER A 9 -15.46 5.89 7.06
C SER A 9 -14.54 6.43 5.98
N VAL A 10 -13.54 7.24 6.35
CA VAL A 10 -12.63 7.89 5.40
C VAL A 10 -11.77 6.86 4.67
N LEU A 11 -11.27 5.85 5.37
CA LEU A 11 -10.47 4.78 4.75
C LEU A 11 -11.31 3.90 3.81
N ALA A 12 -12.54 3.56 4.20
CA ALA A 12 -13.46 2.81 3.36
C ALA A 12 -13.86 3.59 2.09
N GLU A 13 -14.22 4.86 2.24
CA GLU A 13 -14.59 5.74 1.11
C GLU A 13 -13.44 5.96 0.12
N SER A 14 -12.20 5.95 0.62
CA SER A 14 -11.01 6.15 -0.21
C SER A 14 -10.45 4.86 -0.82
N GLY A 15 -10.99 3.68 -0.45
CA GLY A 15 -10.52 2.38 -0.93
C GLY A 15 -9.18 1.94 -0.32
N TYR A 16 -8.74 2.58 0.76
CA TYR A 16 -7.47 2.30 1.45
C TYR A 16 -7.67 1.71 2.84
N ASP A 17 -8.82 1.07 3.11
CA ASP A 17 -9.05 0.37 4.37
C ASP A 17 -8.22 -0.91 4.46
N VAL A 18 -6.94 -0.73 4.77
CA VAL A 18 -5.94 -1.78 4.95
C VAL A 18 -5.74 -2.13 6.43
N ILE A 19 -6.46 -1.45 7.34
CA ILE A 19 -6.44 -1.73 8.78
C ILE A 19 -7.50 -2.81 9.05
N ASN A 20 -7.10 -3.91 9.69
CA ASN A 20 -8.04 -4.96 10.07
C ASN A 20 -8.82 -4.60 11.36
N GLU A 21 -9.87 -5.36 11.67
CA GLU A 21 -10.70 -5.12 12.86
C GLU A 21 -9.91 -5.06 14.16
N ASP A 22 -8.89 -5.91 14.32
CA ASP A 22 -8.08 -5.95 15.53
C ASP A 22 -7.21 -4.71 15.67
N GLY A 23 -6.67 -4.18 14.56
CA GLY A 23 -5.98 -2.89 14.53
C GLY A 23 -6.89 -1.75 14.98
N TYR A 24 -8.15 -1.74 14.53
CA TYR A 24 -9.14 -0.76 15.01
C TYR A 24 -9.45 -0.91 16.50
N LYS A 25 -9.60 -2.14 17.01
CA LYS A 25 -9.79 -2.40 18.45
C LYS A 25 -8.59 -1.91 19.27
N MET A 26 -7.36 -2.12 18.78
CA MET A 26 -6.14 -1.63 19.44
C MET A 26 -6.12 -0.10 19.51
N LEU A 27 -6.47 0.59 18.42
CA LEU A 27 -6.57 2.05 18.39
C LEU A 27 -7.64 2.59 19.35
N GLU A 28 -8.79 1.93 19.44
CA GLU A 28 -9.88 2.29 20.34
C GLU A 28 -9.49 2.06 21.82
N ASN A 29 -8.92 0.89 22.13
CA ASN A 29 -8.46 0.53 23.48
C ASN A 29 -7.33 1.44 23.99
N ALA A 30 -6.39 1.78 23.11
CA ALA A 30 -5.28 2.68 23.44
C ALA A 30 -5.71 4.14 23.57
N LYS A 31 -6.95 4.49 23.16
CA LYS A 31 -7.42 5.87 23.02
C LYS A 31 -6.44 6.72 22.18
N ALA A 32 -5.85 6.11 21.16
CA ALA A 32 -4.84 6.75 20.32
C ALA A 32 -5.43 7.87 19.45
N ILE A 33 -6.75 7.81 19.18
CA ILE A 33 -7.48 8.78 18.37
C ILE A 33 -8.61 9.35 19.21
N THR A 34 -8.43 10.60 19.63
CA THR A 34 -9.36 11.30 20.53
C THR A 34 -10.11 12.43 19.83
N THR A 35 -9.66 12.85 18.63
CA THR A 35 -10.28 13.92 17.84
C THR A 35 -10.49 13.52 16.39
N VAL A 36 -11.43 14.19 15.73
CA VAL A 36 -11.72 14.01 14.29
C VAL A 36 -10.50 14.39 13.43
N GLU A 37 -9.80 15.47 13.76
CA GLU A 37 -8.57 15.85 13.05
C GLU A 37 -7.47 14.78 13.14
N GLN A 38 -7.30 14.12 14.29
CA GLN A 38 -6.36 12.99 14.40
C GLN A 38 -6.75 11.83 13.48
N ALA A 39 -8.05 11.52 13.38
CA ALA A 39 -8.56 10.51 12.47
C ALA A 39 -8.24 10.85 11.00
N LYS A 40 -8.42 12.11 10.60
CA LYS A 40 -8.09 12.58 9.24
C LYS A 40 -6.59 12.47 8.94
N VAL A 41 -5.73 12.88 9.88
CA VAL A 41 -4.28 12.78 9.72
C VAL A 41 -3.85 11.33 9.56
N ILE A 42 -4.36 10.42 10.39
CA ILE A 42 -4.05 8.99 10.30
C ILE A 42 -4.55 8.40 8.98
N ALA A 43 -5.76 8.77 8.54
CA ALA A 43 -6.28 8.31 7.26
C ALA A 43 -5.37 8.71 6.09
N GLN A 44 -4.85 9.94 6.10
CA GLN A 44 -3.91 10.40 5.07
C GLN A 44 -2.60 9.61 5.11
N LEU A 45 -2.04 9.37 6.31
CA LEU A 45 -0.80 8.58 6.44
C LEU A 45 -0.96 7.14 5.94
N VAL A 46 -2.09 6.50 6.26
CA VAL A 46 -2.39 5.14 5.79
C VAL A 46 -2.48 5.09 4.27
N LYS A 47 -3.14 6.09 3.66
CA LYS A 47 -3.22 6.24 2.21
C LYS A 47 -1.83 6.39 1.58
N ASP A 48 -1.00 7.29 2.11
CA ASP A 48 0.36 7.53 1.57
C ASP A 48 1.22 6.26 1.62
N ILE A 49 1.13 5.49 2.72
CA ILE A 49 1.84 4.21 2.86
C ILE A 49 1.31 3.16 1.89
N ALA A 50 0.00 3.06 1.73
CA ALA A 50 -0.63 2.10 0.81
C ALA A 50 -0.24 2.39 -0.65
N GLU A 51 -0.25 3.67 -1.06
CA GLU A 51 0.16 4.10 -2.39
C GLU A 51 1.67 3.86 -2.63
N ALA A 52 2.51 4.16 -1.64
CA ALA A 52 3.94 3.88 -1.72
C ALA A 52 4.22 2.37 -1.90
N ASN A 53 3.52 1.52 -1.17
CA ASN A 53 3.66 0.05 -1.27
C ASN A 53 3.17 -0.49 -2.61
N TYR A 54 2.03 0.01 -3.11
CA TYR A 54 1.51 -0.36 -4.43
C TYR A 54 2.51 -0.01 -5.54
N ASN A 55 3.04 1.22 -5.51
CA ASN A 55 4.01 1.70 -6.49
C ASN A 55 5.32 0.89 -6.43
N ALA A 56 5.85 0.64 -5.24
CA ALA A 56 7.07 -0.16 -5.08
C ALA A 56 6.91 -1.59 -5.65
N GLY A 57 5.75 -2.22 -5.43
CA GLY A 57 5.41 -3.51 -6.01
C GLY A 57 5.34 -3.49 -7.53
N TYR A 58 4.70 -2.47 -8.11
CA TYR A 58 4.59 -2.30 -9.56
C TYR A 58 5.97 -2.09 -10.22
N TYR A 59 6.80 -1.21 -9.66
CA TYR A 59 8.16 -0.98 -10.15
C TYR A 59 9.02 -2.24 -10.07
N LYS A 60 8.96 -2.97 -8.96
CA LYS A 60 9.71 -4.22 -8.78
C LYS A 60 9.29 -5.29 -9.79
N GLY A 61 7.98 -5.48 -9.99
CA GLY A 61 7.46 -6.41 -10.98
C GLY A 61 7.88 -6.06 -12.41
N GLY A 62 7.84 -4.78 -12.77
CA GLY A 62 8.32 -4.30 -14.06
C GLY A 62 9.83 -4.51 -14.26
N THR A 63 10.64 -4.27 -13.24
CA THR A 63 12.09 -4.50 -13.31
C THR A 63 12.45 -5.98 -13.41
N ASP A 64 11.76 -6.85 -12.68
CA ASP A 64 12.00 -8.30 -12.73
C ASP A 64 11.64 -8.86 -14.13
N GLN A 65 10.53 -8.38 -14.71
CA GLN A 65 10.13 -8.78 -16.06
C GLN A 65 11.10 -8.29 -17.14
N ALA A 66 11.53 -7.03 -17.07
CA ALA A 66 12.51 -6.48 -18.01
C ALA A 66 13.87 -7.22 -17.93
N PHE A 67 14.28 -7.63 -16.73
CA PHE A 67 15.50 -8.42 -16.53
C PHE A 67 15.42 -9.82 -17.18
N GLU A 68 14.30 -10.52 -16.98
CA GLU A 68 14.09 -11.85 -17.59
C GLU A 68 13.97 -11.78 -19.13
N ASP A 69 13.36 -10.74 -19.67
CA ASP A 69 13.31 -10.52 -21.12
C ASP A 69 14.70 -10.20 -21.69
N GLY A 70 15.53 -9.43 -20.96
CA GLY A 70 16.93 -9.18 -21.31
C GLY A 70 17.77 -10.47 -21.36
N LYS A 71 17.61 -11.38 -20.40
CA LYS A 71 18.26 -12.71 -20.43
C LYS A 71 17.86 -13.53 -21.64
N LYS A 72 16.56 -13.58 -21.97
CA LYS A 72 16.06 -14.31 -23.15
C LYS A 72 16.66 -13.77 -24.43
N LEU A 73 16.66 -12.44 -24.61
CA LEU A 73 17.25 -11.79 -25.78
C LEU A 73 18.75 -12.09 -25.90
N GLY A 74 19.51 -11.99 -24.80
CA GLY A 74 20.92 -12.36 -24.78
C GLY A 74 21.17 -13.82 -25.18
N GLY A 75 20.31 -14.75 -24.74
CA GLY A 75 20.36 -16.15 -25.14
C GLY A 75 20.05 -16.40 -26.62
N ILE A 76 19.13 -15.63 -27.22
CA ILE A 76 18.81 -15.71 -28.66
C ILE A 76 20.00 -15.22 -29.49
N LEU A 77 20.58 -14.08 -29.13
CA LEU A 77 21.74 -13.51 -29.84
C LEU A 77 22.95 -14.45 -29.79
N ASN A 78 23.20 -15.09 -28.64
CA ASN A 78 24.32 -16.03 -28.50
C ASN A 78 24.15 -17.33 -29.32
N LYS A 79 22.91 -17.71 -29.64
CA LYS A 79 22.62 -18.87 -30.50
C LYS A 79 22.71 -18.54 -31.99
N GLN A 80 22.51 -17.29 -32.38
CA GLN A 80 22.63 -16.85 -33.78
C GLN A 80 24.09 -16.65 -34.22
N ASN A 81 25.02 -16.48 -33.27
CA ASN A 81 26.45 -16.30 -33.52
C ASN A 81 27.28 -17.61 -33.43
N LYS A 82 26.63 -18.78 -33.42
CA LYS A 82 27.26 -20.12 -33.48
C LYS A 82 26.75 -20.86 -34.70
#